data_AF-A0A7V5S1Q4-F1
#
_entry.id   AF-A0A7V5S1Q4-F1
#
_cell.length_a   1.000
_cell.length_b   1.000
_cell.length_c   1.000
_cell.angle_alpha   90.00
_cell.angle_beta   90.00
_cell.angle_gamma   90.00
#
_symmetry.space_group_name_H-M   'P 1'
#
loop_
_entity.id
_entity.type
_entity.pdbx_description
1 polymer ?
#
loop_
_entity_poly.entity_id
_entity_poly.type
_entity_poly.pdbx_seq_one_letter_code
_entity_poly.pdbx_strand_id
1 'polypeptide(L)'
;MIAPRWWFDLQQYRQRLQQYSDEELLDVYFHIHPVRYQSHYLCVLRELRRRGIKPQIANRPFAGVRWDLPQWVGALGWLGRSRWGSRAAFGLLTLLLSLALTGLLLAPLWVALKLIRYLDPFTAFMMLMGMVWAWGVGVGATWRAGARGGWFLLAIVGGSVALGGFLHTQA
;
A
#
# COMPACT_ATOMS: atom_id res chain seq x y z
N MET A 1 22.96 -9.95 -21.16
CA MET A 1 22.09 -10.56 -22.17
C MET A 1 21.53 -9.48 -23.06
N ILE A 2 21.82 -9.52 -24.36
CA ILE A 2 21.24 -8.61 -25.36
C ILE A 2 19.83 -9.13 -25.63
N ALA A 3 18.80 -8.36 -25.26
CA ALA A 3 17.43 -8.73 -25.57
C ALA A 3 17.27 -8.75 -27.10
N PRO A 4 16.78 -9.84 -27.69
CA PRO A 4 16.65 -9.94 -29.13
C PRO A 4 15.62 -8.92 -29.65
N ARG A 5 15.76 -8.47 -30.91
CA ARG A 5 14.99 -7.34 -31.46
C ARG A 5 13.46 -7.48 -31.32
N TRP A 6 12.93 -8.70 -31.40
CA TRP A 6 11.51 -9.02 -31.23
C TRP A 6 11.00 -8.80 -29.81
N TRP A 7 11.88 -8.71 -28.80
CA TRP A 7 11.50 -8.40 -27.43
C TRP A 7 10.92 -6.99 -27.30
N PHE A 8 11.37 -6.03 -28.11
CA PHE A 8 10.89 -4.65 -28.01
C PHE A 8 9.52 -4.43 -28.69
N ASP A 9 9.09 -5.36 -29.55
CA ASP A 9 7.78 -5.35 -30.18
C ASP A 9 6.79 -6.26 -29.42
N LEU A 10 5.83 -5.62 -28.73
CA LEU A 10 4.82 -6.34 -27.94
C LEU A 10 3.92 -7.24 -28.78
N GLN A 11 3.68 -6.93 -30.05
CA GLN A 11 2.84 -7.75 -30.91
C GLN A 11 3.55 -9.06 -31.28
N GLN A 12 4.83 -8.97 -31.66
CA GLN A 12 5.68 -10.14 -31.92
C GLN A 12 5.90 -10.97 -30.65
N TYR A 13 6.13 -10.29 -29.52
CA TYR A 13 6.25 -10.93 -28.21
C TYR A 13 5.00 -11.76 -27.88
N ARG A 14 3.80 -11.20 -28.07
CA ARG A 14 2.53 -11.89 -27.83
C ARG A 14 2.36 -13.11 -28.76
N GLN A 15 2.70 -12.98 -30.03
CA GLN A 15 2.61 -14.10 -30.98
C GLN A 15 3.51 -15.26 -30.58
N ARG A 16 4.71 -14.98 -30.06
CA ARG A 16 5.63 -16.02 -29.57
C ARG A 16 5.16 -16.67 -28.29
N LEU A 17 4.61 -15.91 -27.34
CA LEU A 17 4.03 -16.49 -26.11
C LEU A 17 2.93 -17.53 -26.42
N GLN A 18 2.21 -17.37 -27.53
CA GLN A 18 1.20 -18.34 -27.95
C GLN A 18 1.81 -19.67 -28.42
N GLN A 19 3.06 -19.67 -28.86
CA GLN A 19 3.79 -20.85 -29.34
C GLN A 19 4.54 -21.57 -28.21
N TYR A 20 4.75 -20.94 -27.06
CA TYR A 20 5.45 -21.54 -25.92
C TYR A 20 4.65 -22.68 -25.31
N SER A 21 5.35 -23.69 -24.80
CA SER A 21 4.76 -24.71 -23.94
C SER A 21 4.30 -24.10 -22.61
N ASP A 22 3.48 -24.83 -21.85
CA ASP A 22 3.03 -24.34 -20.54
C ASP A 22 4.20 -24.20 -19.55
N GLU A 23 5.20 -25.09 -19.64
CA GLU A 23 6.42 -25.04 -18.83
C GLU A 23 7.28 -23.82 -19.18
N GLU A 24 7.49 -23.56 -20.48
CA GLU A 24 8.23 -22.39 -20.95
C GLU A 24 7.52 -21.08 -20.56
N LEU A 25 6.19 -21.05 -20.63
CA LEU A 25 5.40 -19.90 -20.25
C LEU A 25 5.48 -19.62 -18.74
N LEU A 26 5.51 -20.67 -17.91
CA LEU A 26 5.74 -20.57 -16.47
C LEU A 26 7.16 -20.12 -16.15
N ASP A 27 8.16 -20.63 -16.87
CA ASP A 27 9.55 -20.22 -16.68
C ASP A 27 9.75 -18.72 -16.96
N VAL A 28 9.19 -18.24 -18.07
CA VAL A 28 9.17 -16.80 -18.41
C VAL A 28 8.44 -16.00 -17.33
N TYR A 29 7.31 -16.51 -16.83
CA TYR A 29 6.57 -15.85 -15.75
C TYR A 29 7.37 -15.71 -14.46
N PHE A 30 8.20 -16.69 -14.08
CA PHE A 30 9.02 -16.63 -12.87
C PHE A 30 10.27 -15.76 -13.01
N HIS A 31 10.80 -15.63 -14.24
CA HIS A 31 12.06 -14.93 -14.53
C HIS A 31 11.88 -13.50 -15.04
N ILE A 32 10.69 -13.12 -15.51
CA ILE A 32 10.44 -11.75 -15.95
C ILE A 32 10.31 -10.78 -14.76
N HIS A 33 10.96 -9.62 -14.86
CA HIS A 33 10.90 -8.61 -13.81
C HIS A 33 9.62 -7.75 -13.96
N PRO A 34 8.64 -7.83 -13.03
CA PRO A 34 7.31 -7.25 -13.24
C PRO A 34 7.30 -5.72 -13.26
N VAL A 35 8.21 -5.07 -12.51
CA VAL A 35 8.31 -3.60 -12.47
C VAL A 35 9.02 -3.02 -13.69
N ARG A 36 10.12 -3.64 -14.13
CA ARG A 36 10.94 -3.14 -15.23
C ARG A 36 10.32 -3.42 -16.59
N TYR A 37 9.58 -4.52 -16.73
CA TYR A 37 8.96 -4.97 -17.98
C TYR A 37 7.46 -5.22 -17.80
N GLN A 38 6.76 -4.23 -17.27
CA GLN A 38 5.33 -4.34 -16.92
C GLN A 38 4.45 -4.77 -18.09
N SER A 39 4.65 -4.19 -19.28
CA SER A 39 3.88 -4.52 -20.48
C SER A 39 4.02 -5.99 -20.87
N HIS A 40 5.24 -6.51 -20.85
CA HIS A 40 5.56 -7.89 -21.16
C HIS A 40 5.00 -8.86 -20.11
N TYR A 41 5.11 -8.49 -18.83
CA TYR A 41 4.54 -9.26 -17.73
C TYR A 41 3.02 -9.42 -17.88
N LEU A 42 2.32 -8.34 -18.28
CA LEU A 42 0.88 -8.40 -18.54
C LEU A 42 0.52 -9.29 -19.73
N CYS A 43 1.37 -9.35 -20.76
CA CYS A 43 1.18 -10.28 -21.88
C CYS A 43 1.29 -11.74 -21.43
N VAL A 44 2.30 -12.07 -20.62
CA VAL A 44 2.48 -13.41 -20.05
C VAL A 44 1.29 -13.81 -19.17
N LEU A 45 0.86 -12.91 -18.28
CA LEU A 45 -0.31 -13.13 -17.43
C LEU A 45 -1.60 -13.35 -18.24
N ARG A 46 -1.77 -12.62 -19.35
CA ARG A 46 -2.94 -12.77 -20.22
C ARG A 46 -2.94 -14.14 -20.90
N GLU A 47 -1.78 -14.61 -21.36
CA GLU A 47 -1.68 -15.92 -22.01
C GLU A 47 -1.86 -17.08 -21.00
N LEU A 48 -1.28 -16.98 -19.80
CA LEU A 48 -1.53 -17.95 -18.71
C LEU A 48 -3.03 -18.05 -18.38
N ARG A 49 -3.70 -16.89 -18.27
CA ARG A 49 -5.14 -16.86 -18.02
C ARG A 49 -5.95 -17.46 -19.18
N ARG A 50 -5.55 -17.22 -20.43
CA ARG A 50 -6.18 -17.81 -21.63
C ARG A 50 -6.10 -19.33 -21.60
N ARG A 51 -5.00 -19.89 -21.11
CA ARG A 51 -4.77 -21.34 -20.99
C ARG A 51 -5.37 -21.96 -19.72
N GLY A 52 -6.05 -21.17 -18.89
CA GLY A 52 -6.62 -21.65 -17.62
C GLY A 52 -5.58 -21.97 -16.53
N ILE A 53 -4.30 -21.69 -16.79
CA ILE A 53 -3.23 -21.83 -15.81
C ILE A 53 -3.40 -20.69 -14.82
N LYS A 54 -3.73 -21.02 -13.57
CA LYS A 54 -3.77 -20.01 -12.50
C LYS A 54 -2.31 -19.61 -12.24
N PRO A 55 -1.87 -18.39 -12.62
CA PRO A 55 -0.57 -17.93 -12.20
C PRO A 55 -0.60 -18.00 -10.68
N GLN A 56 0.28 -18.78 -10.09
CA GLN A 56 0.61 -18.55 -8.69
C GLN A 56 1.17 -17.15 -8.70
N ILE A 57 0.35 -16.17 -8.30
CA ILE A 57 0.83 -14.84 -7.98
C ILE A 57 1.84 -15.15 -6.89
N ALA A 58 3.11 -15.24 -7.27
CA ALA A 58 4.16 -15.29 -6.31
C ALA A 58 3.91 -14.01 -5.55
N ASN A 59 3.47 -14.14 -4.30
CA ASN A 59 3.34 -13.07 -3.33
C ASN A 59 4.76 -12.54 -3.08
N ARG A 60 5.40 -12.02 -4.13
CA ARG A 60 6.68 -11.38 -4.06
C ARG A 60 6.33 -10.00 -3.56
N PRO A 61 6.76 -9.63 -2.35
CA PRO A 61 6.59 -8.27 -1.88
C PRO A 61 7.13 -7.34 -2.96
N PHE A 62 6.37 -6.29 -3.29
CA PHE A 62 6.88 -5.23 -4.15
C PHE A 62 8.25 -4.82 -3.58
N ALA A 63 9.30 -4.96 -4.39
CA ALA A 63 10.66 -4.73 -3.93
C ALA A 63 10.76 -3.31 -3.32
N GLY A 64 11.04 -3.23 -2.02
CA GLY A 64 11.12 -1.99 -1.24
C GLY A 64 9.93 -1.68 -0.32
N VAL A 65 8.82 -2.42 -0.39
CA VAL A 65 7.64 -2.18 0.46
C VAL A 65 7.66 -3.16 1.64
N ARG A 66 8.26 -2.76 2.77
CA ARG A 66 8.24 -3.56 4.01
C ARG A 66 6.85 -3.62 4.67
N TRP A 67 5.96 -2.70 4.30
CA TRP A 67 4.63 -2.52 4.90
C TRP A 67 3.58 -2.52 3.76
N ASP A 68 3.01 -3.67 3.43
CA ASP A 68 1.98 -3.76 2.37
C ASP A 68 0.69 -4.36 2.96
N LEU A 69 -0.22 -3.51 3.48
CA LEU A 69 -1.48 -3.95 4.11
C LEU A 69 -2.26 -5.02 3.30
N PRO A 70 -2.37 -4.94 1.96
CA PRO A 70 -3.06 -5.94 1.16
C PRO A 70 -2.49 -7.35 1.35
N GLN A 71 -1.17 -7.47 1.56
CA GLN A 71 -0.53 -8.76 1.81
C GLN A 71 -0.84 -9.30 3.20
N TRP A 72 -0.89 -8.44 4.22
CA TRP A 72 -1.26 -8.82 5.59
C TRP A 72 -2.70 -9.33 5.64
N VAL A 73 -3.62 -8.67 4.92
CA VAL A 73 -5.01 -9.11 4.79
C VAL A 73 -5.10 -10.41 3.98
N GLY A 74 -4.29 -10.57 2.95
CA GLY A 74 -4.21 -11.80 2.15
C GLY A 74 -3.64 -13.01 2.89
N ALA A 75 -2.74 -12.78 3.86
CA ALA A 75 -2.15 -13.82 4.72
C ALA A 75 -3.16 -14.42 5.71
N LEU A 76 -4.23 -13.69 6.04
CA LEU A 76 -5.34 -14.18 6.84
C LEU A 76 -6.21 -15.13 5.99
N GLY A 77 -5.78 -16.39 5.85
CA GLY A 77 -6.39 -17.38 4.94
C GLY A 77 -7.91 -17.58 5.10
N TRP A 78 -8.45 -17.36 6.29
CA TRP A 78 -9.89 -17.36 6.57
C TRP A 78 -10.66 -16.18 5.93
N LEU A 79 -10.03 -15.02 5.73
CA LEU A 79 -10.65 -13.88 5.03
C LEU A 79 -10.63 -14.02 3.50
N GLY A 80 -9.79 -14.90 2.96
CA GLY A 80 -9.70 -15.15 1.51
C GLY A 80 -10.99 -15.72 0.89
N ARG A 81 -11.89 -16.29 1.71
CA ARG A 81 -13.17 -16.87 1.26
C ARG A 81 -14.25 -15.84 0.95
N SER A 82 -14.19 -14.63 1.53
CA SER A 82 -15.19 -13.58 1.34
C SER A 82 -14.55 -12.28 0.84
N ARG A 83 -14.88 -11.89 -0.41
CA ARG A 83 -14.38 -10.64 -1.01
C ARG A 83 -14.80 -9.39 -0.23
N TRP A 84 -15.99 -9.42 0.39
CA TRP A 84 -16.49 -8.32 1.22
C TRP A 84 -15.80 -8.28 2.58
N GLY A 85 -15.58 -9.43 3.21
CA GLY A 85 -14.86 -9.52 4.50
C GLY A 85 -13.41 -9.03 4.38
N SER A 86 -12.71 -9.42 3.31
CA SER A 86 -11.36 -8.92 3.00
C SER A 86 -11.33 -7.39 2.83
N ARG A 87 -12.30 -6.82 2.11
CA ARG A 87 -12.41 -5.36 1.93
C ARG A 87 -12.71 -4.63 3.24
N ALA A 88 -13.64 -5.14 4.04
CA ALA A 88 -13.99 -4.54 5.33
C ALA A 88 -12.79 -4.55 6.29
N ALA A 89 -12.08 -5.69 6.39
CA ALA A 89 -10.89 -5.79 7.22
C ALA A 89 -9.77 -4.88 6.73
N PHE A 90 -9.56 -4.78 5.41
CA PHE A 90 -8.59 -3.85 4.84
C PHE A 90 -8.93 -2.39 5.18
N GLY A 91 -10.20 -2.00 5.06
CA GLY A 91 -10.66 -0.66 5.44
C GLY A 91 -10.48 -0.37 6.92
N LEU A 92 -10.86 -1.31 7.78
CA LEU A 92 -10.70 -1.20 9.23
C LEU A 92 -9.22 -1.08 9.62
N LEU A 93 -8.35 -1.92 9.07
CA LEU A 93 -6.91 -1.85 9.30
C LEU A 93 -6.33 -0.53 8.81
N THR A 94 -6.77 -0.03 7.65
CA THR A 94 -6.34 1.27 7.12
C THR A 94 -6.70 2.41 8.07
N LEU A 95 -7.95 2.41 8.57
CA LEU A 95 -8.43 3.41 9.52
C LEU A 95 -7.65 3.35 10.84
N LEU A 96 -7.55 2.14 11.43
CA LEU A 96 -6.85 1.93 12.70
C LEU A 96 -5.36 2.25 12.60
N LEU A 97 -4.72 1.90 11.49
CA LEU A 97 -3.31 2.20 11.28
C LEU A 97 -3.07 3.70 11.22
N SER A 98 -3.88 4.43 10.44
CA SER A 98 -3.74 5.89 10.35
C SER A 98 -4.01 6.57 11.68
N LEU A 99 -5.04 6.11 12.40
CA LEU A 99 -5.36 6.59 13.75
C LEU A 99 -4.22 6.35 14.73
N ALA A 100 -3.66 5.13 14.76
CA ALA A 100 -2.58 4.76 15.66
C ALA A 100 -1.29 5.53 15.35
N LEU A 101 -0.89 5.62 14.07
CA LEU A 101 0.31 6.36 13.67
C LEU A 101 0.19 7.85 13.97
N THR A 102 -0.95 8.46 13.66
CA THR A 102 -1.20 9.88 13.96
C THR A 102 -1.22 10.11 15.46
N GLY A 103 -1.92 9.28 16.24
CA GLY A 103 -1.98 9.38 17.69
C GLY A 103 -0.61 9.23 18.37
N LEU A 104 0.21 8.29 17.89
CA LEU A 104 1.56 8.06 18.42
C LEU A 104 2.47 9.26 18.17
N LEU A 105 2.36 9.91 17.01
CA LEU A 105 3.10 11.14 16.69
C LEU A 105 2.57 12.37 17.45
N LEU A 106 1.29 12.39 17.80
CA LEU A 106 0.70 13.45 18.64
C LEU A 106 1.02 13.28 20.14
N ALA A 107 1.35 12.06 20.60
CA ALA A 107 1.68 11.78 22.00
C ALA A 107 2.80 12.67 22.58
N PRO A 108 3.97 12.88 21.92
CA PRO A 108 4.99 13.78 22.44
C PRO A 108 4.53 15.24 22.51
N LEU A 109 3.70 15.69 21.56
CA LEU A 109 3.10 17.03 21.60
C LEU A 109 2.13 17.17 22.79
N TRP A 110 1.39 16.11 23.09
CA TRP A 110 0.48 16.05 24.23
C TRP A 110 1.22 16.21 25.56
N VAL A 111 2.34 15.49 25.71
CA VAL A 111 3.20 15.58 26.89
C VAL A 111 3.83 16.97 27.00
N ALA A 112 4.33 17.53 25.89
CA ALA A 112 4.90 18.88 25.88
C ALA A 112 3.87 19.93 26.32
N LEU A 113 2.64 19.86 25.80
CA LEU A 113 1.54 20.75 26.20
C LEU A 113 1.24 20.68 27.71
N LYS A 114 1.22 19.48 28.29
CA LYS A 114 0.96 19.30 29.73
C LYS A 114 2.09 19.84 30.61
N LEU A 115 3.33 19.84 30.12
CA LEU A 115 4.50 20.31 30.86
C LEU A 115 4.71 21.82 30.75
N ILE A 116 4.19 22.45 29.69
CA ILE A 116 4.36 23.88 29.45
C ILE A 116 3.35 24.69 30.28
N ARG A 117 3.88 25.53 31.16
CA ARG A 117 3.07 26.39 32.05
C ARG A 117 2.60 27.68 31.37
N TYR A 118 3.30 28.13 30.33
CA TYR A 118 2.96 29.34 29.58
C TYR A 118 3.20 29.11 28.09
N LEU A 119 2.19 29.38 27.26
CA LEU A 119 2.28 29.21 25.81
C LEU A 119 2.43 30.59 25.17
N ASP A 120 3.65 30.90 24.71
CA ASP A 120 3.86 32.07 23.87
C ASP A 120 3.40 31.80 22.42
N PRO A 121 3.16 32.85 21.61
CA PRO A 121 2.66 32.71 20.25
C PRO A 121 3.56 31.87 19.33
N PHE A 122 4.88 31.90 19.54
CA PHE A 122 5.83 31.14 18.74
C PHE A 122 5.76 29.65 19.07
N THR A 123 5.69 29.30 20.36
CA THR A 123 5.49 27.90 20.80
C THR A 123 4.13 27.36 20.35
N ALA A 124 3.07 28.18 20.40
CA ALA A 124 1.75 27.83 19.85
C ALA A 124 1.83 27.49 18.36
N PHE A 125 2.51 28.34 17.58
CA PHE A 125 2.70 28.13 16.15
C PHE A 125 3.49 26.84 15.86
N MET A 126 4.57 26.58 16.61
CA MET A 126 5.37 25.35 16.45
C MET A 126 4.55 24.09 16.76
N MET A 127 3.69 24.14 17.78
CA MET A 127 2.80 23.03 18.11
C MET A 127 1.77 22.78 17.01
N LEU A 128 1.15 23.83 16.46
CA LEU A 128 0.22 23.70 15.33
C LEU A 128 0.89 23.07 14.11
N MET A 129 2.11 23.52 13.77
CA MET A 129 2.91 22.91 12.71
C MET A 129 3.21 21.44 12.99
N GLY A 130 3.58 21.10 14.24
CA GLY A 130 3.79 19.72 14.67
C GLY A 130 2.54 18.85 14.54
N MET A 131 1.36 19.38 14.85
CA MET A 131 0.08 18.66 14.72
C MET A 131 -0.26 18.37 13.26
N VAL A 132 -0.13 19.37 12.39
CA VAL A 132 -0.33 19.20 10.94
C VAL A 132 0.67 18.20 10.37
N TRP A 133 1.93 18.26 10.82
CA TRP A 133 2.97 17.33 10.41
C TRP A 133 2.66 15.89 10.87
N ALA A 134 2.29 15.69 12.14
CA ALA A 134 1.93 14.38 12.67
C ALA A 134 0.75 13.74 11.91
N TRP A 135 -0.27 14.53 11.60
CA TRP A 135 -1.39 14.12 10.76
C TRP A 135 -0.95 13.75 9.33
N GLY A 136 -0.17 14.62 8.69
CA GLY A 136 0.33 14.39 7.33
C GLY A 136 1.21 13.13 7.22
N VAL A 137 2.07 12.89 8.22
CA VAL A 137 2.92 11.70 8.28
C VAL A 137 2.10 10.44 8.55
N GLY A 138 1.13 10.47 9.48
CA GLY A 138 0.26 9.31 9.76
C GLY A 138 -0.58 8.89 8.55
N VAL A 139 -1.18 9.86 7.85
CA VAL A 139 -1.94 9.62 6.60
C VAL A 139 -1.00 9.18 5.47
N GLY A 140 0.14 9.85 5.29
CA GLY A 140 1.12 9.56 4.24
C GLY A 140 1.78 8.19 4.38
N ALA A 141 2.11 7.77 5.61
CA ALA A 141 2.62 6.44 5.89
C ALA A 141 1.58 5.35 5.56
N THR A 142 0.30 5.60 5.88
CA THR A 142 -0.80 4.70 5.56
C THR A 142 -1.03 4.59 4.04
N TRP A 143 -0.90 5.70 3.32
CA TRP A 143 -0.92 5.69 1.84
C TRP A 143 0.23 4.87 1.25
N ARG A 144 1.45 5.06 1.78
CA ARG A 144 2.62 4.24 1.39
C ARG A 144 2.43 2.76 1.71
N ALA A 145 1.63 2.44 2.72
CA ALA A 145 1.32 1.07 3.12
C ALA A 145 0.24 0.39 2.26
N GLY A 146 -0.27 1.06 1.22
CA GLY A 146 -1.17 0.46 0.22
C GLY A 146 -2.60 1.02 0.22
N ALA A 147 -2.94 1.96 1.11
CA ALA A 147 -4.25 2.61 1.14
C ALA A 147 -4.43 3.61 -0.02
N ARG A 148 -4.80 3.11 -1.20
CA ARG A 148 -5.05 3.89 -2.42
C ARG A 148 -6.55 4.02 -2.74
N GLY A 149 -6.92 5.06 -3.48
CA GLY A 149 -8.30 5.29 -3.92
C GLY A 149 -9.23 5.56 -2.74
N GLY A 150 -10.39 4.89 -2.68
CA GLY A 150 -11.36 5.05 -1.60
C GLY A 150 -10.82 4.72 -0.21
N TRP A 151 -9.79 3.89 -0.11
CA TRP A 151 -9.14 3.56 1.17
C TRP A 151 -8.28 4.71 1.70
N PHE A 152 -7.79 5.60 0.83
CA PHE A 152 -7.08 6.80 1.25
C PHE A 152 -8.01 7.75 2.03
N LEU A 153 -9.29 7.79 1.67
CA LEU A 153 -10.28 8.56 2.43
C LEU A 153 -10.44 8.01 3.85
N LEU A 154 -10.40 6.69 4.03
CA LEU A 154 -10.42 6.09 5.37
C LEU A 154 -9.15 6.39 6.16
N ALA A 155 -7.99 6.49 5.50
CA ALA A 155 -6.76 6.93 6.16
C ALA A 155 -6.90 8.39 6.63
N ILE A 156 -7.40 9.28 5.77
CA ILE A 156 -7.71 10.68 6.15
C ILE A 156 -8.66 10.72 7.35
N VAL A 157 -9.76 9.97 7.31
CA VAL A 157 -10.73 9.90 8.41
C VAL A 157 -10.05 9.41 9.70
N GLY A 158 -9.27 8.32 9.65
CA GLY A 158 -8.55 7.80 10.82
C GLY A 158 -7.59 8.82 11.43
N GLY A 159 -6.78 9.49 10.60
CA GLY A 159 -5.88 10.54 11.05
C GLY A 159 -6.62 11.76 11.62
N SER A 160 -7.71 12.20 10.97
CA SER A 160 -8.52 13.32 11.44
C SER A 160 -9.25 13.01 12.75
N VAL A 161 -9.70 11.78 12.97
CA VAL A 161 -10.27 11.33 14.25
C VAL A 161 -9.23 11.41 15.36
N ALA A 162 -7.98 10.97 15.11
CA ALA A 162 -6.90 11.08 16.10
C ALA A 162 -6.59 12.55 16.44
N LEU A 163 -6.52 13.42 15.43
CA LEU A 163 -6.29 14.85 15.60
C LEU A 163 -7.44 15.53 16.36
N GLY A 164 -8.69 15.22 16.01
CA GLY A 164 -9.88 15.73 16.70
C GLY A 164 -9.95 15.25 18.15
N GLY A 165 -9.64 13.99 18.41
CA GLY A 165 -9.55 13.44 19.77
C GLY A 165 -8.47 14.15 20.59
N PHE A 166 -7.30 14.39 20.01
CA PHE A 166 -6.25 15.18 20.66
C PHE A 166 -6.73 16.60 21.01
N LEU A 167 -7.34 17.31 20.06
CA LEU A 167 -7.87 18.66 20.29
C LEU A 167 -8.92 18.68 21.40
N HIS A 168 -9.79 17.68 21.46
CA HIS A 168 -10.81 17.57 22.50
C HIS A 168 -10.21 17.37 23.90
N THR A 169 -9.06 16.71 24.04
CA THR A 169 -8.38 16.59 25.35
C THR A 169 -7.70 17.88 25.83
N GLN A 170 -7.63 18.91 24.98
CA GLN A 170 -7.04 20.22 25.28
C GLN A 170 -8.08 21.34 25.42
N ALA A 171 -9.34 21.09 25.04
CA ALA A 171 -10.47 21.99 25.25
C ALA A 171 -11.01 21.86 26.67
#